data_AF-A0A1Y3TJB8-F1
#
_entry.id   AF-A0A1Y3TJB8-F1
#
_cell.length_a   1.000
_cell.length_b   1.000
_cell.length_c   1.000
_cell.angle_alpha   90.00
_cell.angle_beta   90.00
_cell.angle_gamma   90.00
#
_symmetry.space_group_name_H-M   'P 1'
#
loop_
_entity.id
_entity.type
_entity.pdbx_description
1 polymer ?
#
loop_
_entity_poly.entity_id
_entity_poly.type
_entity_poly.pdbx_seq_one_letter_code
_entity_poly.pdbx_strand_id
1 'polypeptide(L)'
;MIERGLYYATPEFSKMIQSVGGTWNDTKHRPMVCLIKSSEHPDLYWAIPMGKLNHRNQAQQQRLDFYLNLPERDIRSCYYHIGRTSSQSIFFISDAIPITDKYIDGVHVGGDQKHYIIKNKKLIAELERKLFRILSLENSRKNHFRQHITDVKNFLLSELQADGN
;
A
#
# COMPACT_ATOMS: atom_id res chain seq x y z
N MET A 1 -6.18 13.35 4.00
CA MET A 1 -6.32 11.93 4.46
C MET A 1 -5.91 11.81 5.93
N ILE A 2 -6.13 10.64 6.57
CA ILE A 2 -5.75 10.33 7.97
C ILE A 2 -4.90 9.05 7.97
N GLU A 3 -3.81 9.04 8.74
CA GLU A 3 -2.95 7.86 8.90
C GLU A 3 -3.70 6.65 9.46
N ARG A 4 -3.31 5.47 8.99
CA ARG A 4 -3.91 4.15 9.29
C ARG A 4 -5.37 4.01 8.84
N GLY A 5 -5.91 5.01 8.14
CA GLY A 5 -7.23 4.97 7.52
C GLY A 5 -7.23 4.08 6.28
N LEU A 6 -8.34 3.37 6.06
CA LEU A 6 -8.55 2.59 4.83
C LEU A 6 -9.32 3.40 3.81
N TYR A 7 -8.89 3.32 2.55
CA TYR A 7 -9.41 4.10 1.43
C TYR A 7 -9.47 3.27 0.17
N TYR A 8 -10.16 3.79 -0.84
CA TYR A 8 -10.16 3.28 -2.19
C TYR A 8 -9.53 4.30 -3.14
N ALA A 9 -8.76 3.83 -4.12
CA ALA A 9 -8.20 4.69 -5.16
C ALA A 9 -9.18 4.87 -6.33
N THR A 10 -9.06 6.03 -6.97
CA THR A 10 -9.74 6.32 -8.24
C THR A 10 -9.17 5.46 -9.38
N PRO A 11 -9.96 5.14 -10.42
CA PRO A 11 -9.45 4.49 -11.63
C PRO A 11 -8.29 5.26 -12.31
N GLU A 12 -8.30 6.58 -12.19
CA GLU A 12 -7.30 7.51 -12.72
C GLU A 12 -5.92 7.25 -12.13
N PHE A 13 -5.85 6.82 -10.87
CA PHE A 13 -4.59 6.50 -10.22
C PHE A 13 -3.84 5.38 -10.94
N SER A 14 -4.56 4.33 -11.38
CA SER A 14 -3.95 3.25 -12.18
C SER A 14 -3.42 3.77 -13.52
N LYS A 15 -4.11 4.71 -14.16
CA LYS A 15 -3.66 5.31 -15.42
C LYS A 15 -2.40 6.16 -15.21
N MET A 16 -2.35 6.91 -14.12
CA MET A 16 -1.17 7.70 -13.75
C MET A 16 0.04 6.79 -13.50
N ILE A 17 -0.12 5.72 -12.72
CA ILE A 17 0.96 4.73 -12.49
C ILE A 17 1.47 4.16 -13.83
N GLN A 18 0.58 3.81 -14.76
CA GLN A 18 0.97 3.34 -16.09
C GLN A 18 1.68 4.42 -16.92
N SER A 19 1.29 5.69 -16.78
CA SER A 19 1.92 6.80 -17.50
C SER A 19 3.39 7.02 -17.13
N VAL A 20 3.79 6.65 -15.91
CA VAL A 20 5.19 6.66 -15.45
C VAL A 20 5.89 5.30 -15.61
N GLY A 21 5.29 4.40 -16.41
CA GLY A 21 5.84 3.07 -16.74
C GLY A 21 5.57 1.98 -15.69
N GLY A 22 4.87 2.30 -14.60
CA GLY A 22 4.53 1.36 -13.55
C GLY A 22 3.35 0.45 -13.91
N THR A 23 3.19 -0.62 -13.13
CA THR A 23 2.06 -1.56 -13.24
C THR A 23 1.24 -1.57 -11.96
N TRP A 24 -0.07 -1.31 -12.10
CA TRP A 24 -1.05 -1.50 -11.04
C TRP A 24 -1.86 -2.77 -11.29
N ASN A 25 -1.61 -3.80 -10.49
CA ASN A 25 -2.22 -5.13 -10.68
C ASN A 25 -3.61 -5.26 -10.04
N ASP A 26 -4.18 -4.17 -9.53
CA ASP A 26 -5.48 -4.25 -8.90
C ASP A 26 -6.61 -4.12 -9.91
N THR A 27 -7.15 -5.27 -10.31
CA THR A 27 -8.32 -5.38 -11.19
C THR A 27 -9.64 -5.36 -10.44
N LYS A 28 -9.60 -5.34 -9.10
CA LYS A 28 -10.78 -5.32 -8.24
C LYS A 28 -10.67 -4.04 -7.43
N HIS A 29 -11.75 -3.28 -7.26
CA HIS A 29 -11.69 -2.08 -6.43
C HIS A 29 -11.41 -2.46 -4.96
N ARG A 30 -10.13 -2.54 -4.54
CA ARG A 30 -9.74 -3.00 -3.20
C ARG A 30 -9.42 -1.84 -2.27
N PRO A 31 -9.66 -2.03 -0.96
CA PRO A 31 -9.21 -1.08 0.02
C PRO A 31 -7.68 -1.10 0.11
N MET A 32 -7.11 0.06 0.43
CA MET A 32 -5.71 0.26 0.79
C MET A 32 -5.66 0.97 2.13
N VAL A 33 -4.68 0.64 2.96
CA VAL A 33 -4.40 1.42 4.16
C VAL A 33 -3.41 2.53 3.82
N CYS A 34 -3.77 3.79 4.06
CA CYS A 34 -2.81 4.91 4.05
C CYS A 34 -2.07 4.87 5.39
N LEU A 35 -0.96 4.13 5.46
CA LEU A 35 -0.34 3.72 6.71
C LEU A 35 0.27 4.91 7.46
N ILE A 36 1.10 5.68 6.77
CA ILE A 36 1.89 6.77 7.34
C ILE A 36 2.09 7.88 6.30
N LYS A 37 2.23 9.13 6.75
CA LYS A 37 2.68 10.23 5.88
C LYS A 37 4.11 10.01 5.38
N SER A 38 4.39 10.49 4.18
CA SER A 38 5.78 10.63 3.74
C SER A 38 6.45 11.76 4.50
N SER A 39 7.75 11.61 4.77
CA SER A 39 8.58 12.69 5.31
C SER A 39 8.85 13.80 4.28
N GLU A 40 8.57 13.57 3.00
CA GLU A 40 8.88 14.50 1.91
C GLU A 40 7.81 15.57 1.71
N HIS A 41 6.53 15.25 2.00
CA HIS A 41 5.42 16.19 1.89
C HIS A 41 4.26 15.78 2.81
N PRO A 42 3.61 16.72 3.55
CA PRO A 42 2.56 16.39 4.51
C PRO A 42 1.29 15.77 3.90
N ASP A 43 1.05 16.01 2.61
CA ASP A 43 -0.10 15.50 1.85
C ASP A 43 0.20 14.23 1.03
N LEU A 44 1.44 13.75 1.06
CA LEU A 44 1.83 12.49 0.46
C LEU A 44 1.80 11.38 1.51
N TYR A 45 1.16 10.25 1.20
CA TYR A 45 1.02 9.12 2.13
C TYR A 45 1.55 7.84 1.49
N TRP A 46 2.06 6.94 2.31
CA TRP A 46 2.40 5.58 1.91
C TRP A 46 1.20 4.66 2.10
N ALA A 47 0.64 4.19 0.99
CA ALA A 47 -0.50 3.27 0.98
C ALA A 47 -0.07 1.83 0.72
N ILE A 48 -0.78 0.88 1.36
CA ILE A 48 -0.59 -0.56 1.16
C ILE A 48 -1.91 -1.18 0.73
N PRO A 49 -1.98 -1.77 -0.48
CA PRO A 49 -3.17 -2.49 -0.93
C PRO A 49 -3.51 -3.68 -0.03
N MET A 50 -4.81 -3.97 0.07
CA MET A 50 -5.31 -5.07 0.89
C MET A 50 -6.14 -6.06 0.09
N GLY A 51 -6.20 -7.30 0.56
CA GLY A 51 -7.08 -8.34 -0.01
C GLY A 51 -7.64 -9.22 1.09
N LYS A 52 -8.75 -9.90 0.81
CA LYS A 52 -9.30 -10.89 1.74
C LYS A 52 -8.57 -12.22 1.60
N LEU A 53 -8.28 -12.88 2.71
CA LEU A 53 -7.61 -14.19 2.71
C LEU A 53 -8.52 -15.31 2.18
N ASN A 54 -9.81 -15.25 2.48
CA ASN A 54 -10.81 -16.28 2.16
C ASN A 54 -11.15 -16.45 0.67
N HIS A 55 -10.63 -15.58 -0.21
CA HIS A 55 -10.84 -15.69 -1.66
C HIS A 55 -9.68 -16.38 -2.41
N ARG A 56 -8.76 -17.04 -1.68
CA ARG A 56 -7.56 -17.63 -2.29
C ARG A 56 -7.72 -19.11 -2.60
N ASN A 57 -7.33 -19.49 -3.82
CA ASN A 57 -7.16 -20.88 -4.20
C ASN A 57 -5.89 -21.51 -3.56
N GLN A 58 -5.73 -22.82 -3.68
CA GLN A 58 -4.63 -23.56 -3.05
C GLN A 58 -3.24 -23.03 -3.46
N ALA A 59 -3.02 -22.75 -4.75
CA ALA A 59 -1.75 -22.21 -5.24
C ALA A 59 -1.44 -20.81 -4.66
N GLN A 60 -2.46 -19.96 -4.50
CA GLN A 60 -2.32 -18.63 -3.91
C GLN A 60 -2.07 -18.68 -2.40
N GLN A 61 -2.55 -19.71 -1.71
CA GLN A 61 -2.24 -19.97 -0.30
C GLN A 61 -0.81 -20.46 -0.14
N GLN A 62 -0.39 -21.48 -0.90
CA GLN A 62 0.99 -21.99 -0.90
C GLN A 62 2.02 -20.88 -1.19
N ARG A 63 1.75 -20.02 -2.17
CA ARG A 63 2.63 -18.88 -2.47
C ARG A 63 2.71 -17.90 -1.31
N LEU A 64 1.58 -17.64 -0.64
CA LEU A 64 1.55 -16.75 0.53
C LEU A 64 2.35 -17.35 1.68
N ASP A 65 2.12 -18.63 1.98
CA ASP A 65 2.82 -19.37 3.04
C ASP A 65 4.33 -19.41 2.79
N PHE A 66 4.75 -19.61 1.54
CA PHE A 66 6.16 -19.54 1.17
C PHE A 66 6.80 -18.23 1.64
N TYR A 67 6.22 -17.08 1.27
CA TYR A 67 6.80 -15.78 1.65
C TYR A 67 6.72 -15.51 3.15
N LEU A 68 5.63 -15.90 3.80
CA LEU A 68 5.43 -15.68 5.23
C LEU A 68 6.40 -16.50 6.10
N ASN A 69 6.89 -17.63 5.59
CA ASN A 69 7.84 -18.51 6.28
C ASN A 69 9.31 -18.26 5.89
N LEU A 70 9.60 -17.28 5.03
CA LEU A 70 10.98 -16.90 4.73
C LEU A 70 11.65 -16.27 5.97
N PRO A 71 12.97 -16.46 6.17
CA PRO A 71 13.70 -15.83 7.25
C PRO A 71 13.55 -14.32 7.22
N GLU A 72 13.47 -13.66 8.38
CA GLU A 72 13.25 -12.20 8.44
C GLU A 72 14.30 -11.41 7.67
N ARG A 73 15.56 -11.88 7.61
CA ARG A 73 16.62 -11.24 6.82
C ARG A 73 16.34 -11.17 5.31
N ASP A 74 15.54 -12.09 4.78
CA ASP A 74 15.14 -12.10 3.37
C ASP A 74 14.09 -11.01 3.13
N ILE A 75 14.33 -10.09 2.19
CA ILE A 75 13.39 -9.00 1.87
C ILE A 75 12.02 -9.52 1.44
N ARG A 76 11.95 -10.71 0.83
CA ARG A 76 10.70 -11.30 0.36
C ARG A 76 9.78 -11.69 1.51
N SER A 77 10.31 -11.86 2.74
CA SER A 77 9.49 -12.01 3.96
C SER A 77 8.66 -10.76 4.29
N CYS A 78 9.02 -9.60 3.71
CA CYS A 78 8.24 -8.37 3.83
C CYS A 78 7.10 -8.28 2.84
N TYR A 79 7.05 -9.07 1.76
CA TYR A 79 6.12 -8.83 0.65
C TYR A 79 4.65 -8.91 1.05
N TYR A 80 4.36 -9.72 2.06
CA TYR A 80 3.02 -9.90 2.58
C TYR A 80 2.99 -9.82 4.11
N HIS A 81 1.84 -9.44 4.66
CA HIS A 81 1.53 -9.64 6.05
C HIS A 81 0.05 -10.03 6.19
N ILE A 82 -0.25 -10.95 7.11
CA ILE A 82 -1.62 -11.31 7.46
C ILE A 82 -1.97 -10.57 8.75
N GLY A 83 -3.03 -9.78 8.70
CA GLY A 83 -3.57 -9.10 9.87
C GLY A 83 -5.08 -9.19 9.90
N ARG A 84 -5.67 -8.70 10.99
CA ARG A 84 -7.12 -8.64 11.14
C ARG A 84 -7.58 -7.19 11.16
N THR A 85 -8.49 -6.85 10.26
CA THR A 85 -9.28 -5.62 10.29
C THR A 85 -10.72 -5.99 10.67
N SER A 86 -11.72 -5.65 9.85
CA SER A 86 -13.08 -6.20 9.91
C SER A 86 -13.10 -7.69 9.57
N SER A 87 -12.10 -8.16 8.82
CA SER A 87 -11.93 -9.57 8.43
C SER A 87 -10.44 -9.93 8.41
N GLN A 88 -10.12 -11.20 8.19
CA GLN A 88 -8.73 -11.61 7.98
C GLN A 88 -8.26 -11.09 6.61
N SER A 89 -7.29 -10.19 6.65
CA SER A 89 -6.80 -9.46 5.50
C SER A 89 -5.33 -9.73 5.24
N ILE A 90 -4.97 -9.62 3.97
CA ILE A 90 -3.60 -9.69 3.49
C ILE A 90 -3.21 -8.29 3.07
N PHE A 91 -2.09 -7.82 3.58
CA PHE A 91 -1.45 -6.57 3.20
C PHE A 91 -0.39 -6.89 2.14
N PHE A 92 -0.51 -6.31 0.96
CA PHE A 92 0.41 -6.48 -0.16
C PHE A 92 1.54 -5.45 -0.06
N ILE A 93 2.46 -5.63 0.89
CA ILE A 93 3.44 -4.60 1.24
C ILE A 93 4.46 -4.38 0.12
N SER A 94 4.81 -5.41 -0.67
CA SER A 94 5.63 -5.22 -1.88
C SER A 94 4.93 -4.41 -2.97
N ASP A 95 3.62 -4.19 -2.83
CA ASP A 95 2.82 -3.35 -3.72
C ASP A 95 2.47 -2.01 -3.07
N ALA A 96 3.20 -1.61 -2.02
CA ALA A 96 3.08 -0.30 -1.42
C ALA A 96 3.36 0.81 -2.45
N ILE A 97 2.64 1.93 -2.33
CA ILE A 97 2.65 3.01 -3.32
C ILE A 97 2.43 4.35 -2.61
N PRO A 98 3.07 5.44 -3.04
CA PRO A 98 2.74 6.77 -2.54
C PRO A 98 1.43 7.24 -3.18
N ILE A 99 0.62 7.98 -2.43
CA ILE A 99 -0.69 8.48 -2.89
C ILE A 99 -1.01 9.84 -2.25
N THR A 100 -1.79 10.64 -2.96
CA THR A 100 -2.36 11.93 -2.51
C THR A 100 -3.88 11.85 -2.47
N ASP A 101 -4.53 12.83 -1.84
CA ASP A 101 -5.99 12.86 -1.71
C ASP A 101 -6.73 13.00 -3.05
N LYS A 102 -6.11 13.65 -4.04
CA LYS A 102 -6.56 13.72 -5.44
C LYS A 102 -6.94 12.35 -6.03
N TYR A 103 -6.24 11.29 -5.61
CA TYR A 103 -6.43 9.93 -6.13
C TYR A 103 -7.29 9.05 -5.23
N ILE A 104 -7.97 9.62 -4.23
CA ILE A 104 -8.88 8.90 -3.34
C ILE A 104 -10.32 8.98 -3.85
N ASP A 105 -10.92 7.82 -4.07
CA ASP A 105 -12.32 7.68 -4.50
C ASP A 105 -13.28 7.69 -3.29
N GLY A 106 -12.85 7.14 -2.16
CA GLY A 106 -13.67 7.11 -0.96
C GLY A 106 -13.02 6.43 0.24
N VAL A 107 -13.70 6.55 1.38
CA VAL A 107 -13.30 5.88 2.63
C VAL A 107 -13.85 4.46 2.69
N HIS A 108 -13.05 3.52 3.21
CA HIS A 108 -13.57 2.23 3.60
C HIS A 108 -14.26 2.34 4.95
N VAL A 109 -15.52 1.93 5.03
CA VAL A 109 -16.30 2.00 6.27
C VAL A 109 -16.32 0.65 7.00
N GLY A 110 -16.27 0.72 8.33
CA GLY A 110 -16.46 -0.43 9.22
C GLY A 110 -17.93 -0.83 9.34
N GLY A 111 -18.20 -1.84 10.18
CA GLY A 111 -19.57 -2.27 10.48
C GLY A 111 -20.44 -1.18 11.14
N ASP A 112 -19.80 -0.17 11.73
CA ASP A 112 -20.41 1.01 12.34
C ASP A 112 -20.66 2.16 11.34
N GLN A 113 -20.45 1.94 10.04
CA GLN A 113 -20.55 2.94 8.96
C GLN A 113 -19.60 4.13 9.11
N LYS A 114 -18.60 4.03 9.99
CA LYS A 114 -17.55 5.05 10.14
C LYS A 114 -16.31 4.65 9.38
N HIS A 115 -15.50 5.64 9.02
CA HIS A 115 -14.21 5.41 8.39
C HIS A 115 -13.37 4.45 9.24
N TYR A 116 -12.94 3.35 8.62
CA TYR A 116 -12.16 2.33 9.30
C TYR A 116 -10.70 2.78 9.45
N ILE A 117 -10.26 2.90 10.69
CA ILE A 117 -8.87 3.24 11.06
C ILE A 117 -8.28 2.07 11.83
N ILE A 118 -7.12 1.57 11.41
CA ILE A 118 -6.42 0.49 12.13
C ILE A 118 -5.94 1.03 13.49
N LYS A 119 -6.35 0.36 14.57
CA LYS A 119 -5.97 0.70 15.96
C LYS A 119 -4.99 -0.28 16.59
N ASN A 120 -4.80 -1.47 15.99
CA ASN A 120 -3.96 -2.51 16.55
C ASN A 120 -2.47 -2.14 16.42
N LYS A 121 -1.84 -1.76 17.54
CA LYS A 121 -0.44 -1.31 17.60
C LYS A 121 0.55 -2.35 17.10
N LYS A 122 0.34 -3.64 17.37
CA LYS A 122 1.23 -4.72 16.91
C LYS A 122 1.18 -4.88 15.39
N LEU A 123 -0.03 -4.83 14.83
CA LEU A 123 -0.22 -4.85 13.37
C LEU A 123 0.44 -3.63 12.73
N ILE A 124 0.20 -2.43 13.27
CA ILE A 124 0.80 -1.19 12.74
C ILE A 124 2.32 -1.28 12.74
N ALA A 125 2.94 -1.68 13.86
CA ALA A 125 4.38 -1.83 13.97
C ALA A 125 4.96 -2.81 12.94
N GLU A 126 4.30 -3.95 12.71
CA GLU A 126 4.74 -4.90 11.69
C GLU A 126 4.58 -4.38 10.26
N LEU A 127 3.51 -3.65 9.97
CA LEU A 127 3.31 -3.02 8.66
C LEU A 127 4.36 -1.95 8.40
N GLU A 128 4.64 -1.08 9.37
CA GLU A 128 5.65 -0.03 9.26
C GLU A 128 7.06 -0.64 9.09
N ARG A 129 7.42 -1.62 9.93
CA ARG A 129 8.72 -2.32 9.82
C ARG A 129 8.93 -2.91 8.43
N LYS A 130 7.92 -3.60 7.89
CA LYS A 130 8.01 -4.21 6.56
C LYS A 130 8.02 -3.17 5.45
N LEU A 131 7.17 -2.12 5.54
CA LEU A 131 7.14 -1.01 4.60
C LEU A 131 8.51 -0.32 4.50
N PHE A 132 9.13 0.04 5.63
CA PHE A 132 10.42 0.74 5.60
C PHE A 132 11.53 -0.10 4.97
N ARG A 133 11.47 -1.44 5.08
CA ARG A 133 12.40 -2.32 4.37
C ARG A 133 12.17 -2.31 2.85
N ILE A 134 10.92 -2.29 2.41
CA ILE A 134 10.55 -2.14 0.99
C ILE A 134 11.06 -0.79 0.45
N LEU A 135 10.78 0.30 1.17
CA LEU A 135 11.23 1.65 0.79
C LEU A 135 12.76 1.77 0.80
N SER A 136 13.46 1.14 1.74
CA SER A 136 14.92 1.13 1.77
C SER A 136 15.51 0.43 0.54
N LEU A 137 14.92 -0.68 0.09
CA LEU A 137 15.36 -1.36 -1.13
C LEU A 137 15.10 -0.49 -2.36
N GLU A 138 13.90 0.08 -2.48
CA GLU A 138 13.51 0.99 -3.57
C GLU A 138 14.43 2.22 -3.64
N ASN A 139 14.79 2.82 -2.50
CA ASN A 139 15.72 3.95 -2.47
C ASN A 139 17.12 3.57 -2.97
N SER A 140 17.58 2.33 -2.72
CA SER A 140 18.87 1.84 -3.22
C SER A 140 18.83 1.41 -4.69
N ARG A 141 17.64 1.06 -5.20
CA ARG A 141 17.39 0.54 -6.54
C ARG A 141 16.06 1.10 -7.02
N LYS A 142 16.14 2.27 -7.67
CA LYS A 142 14.96 2.98 -8.18
C LYS A 142 14.12 2.08 -9.08
N ASN A 143 12.81 2.12 -8.91
CA ASN A 143 11.81 1.33 -9.62
C ASN A 143 12.07 -0.17 -9.56
N HIS A 144 12.57 -0.67 -8.44
CA HIS A 144 12.76 -2.11 -8.24
C HIS A 144 11.42 -2.85 -8.22
N PHE A 145 10.40 -2.21 -7.64
CA PHE A 145 9.05 -2.75 -7.61
C PHE A 145 8.26 -2.34 -8.85
N ARG A 146 7.40 -3.24 -9.31
CA ARG A 146 6.65 -3.13 -10.58
C ARG A 146 5.81 -1.86 -10.71
N GLN A 147 5.43 -1.23 -9.62
CA GLN A 147 4.65 0.02 -9.63
C GLN A 147 5.49 1.22 -10.02
N HIS A 148 6.82 1.08 -10.09
CA HIS A 148 7.76 2.18 -10.26
C HIS A 148 7.58 3.23 -9.15
N ILE A 149 7.72 2.77 -7.90
CA ILE A 149 7.45 3.58 -6.69
C ILE A 149 8.20 4.91 -6.74
N THR A 150 9.47 4.90 -7.16
CA THR A 150 10.28 6.12 -7.25
C THR A 150 9.67 7.13 -8.23
N ASP A 151 9.28 6.70 -9.43
CA ASP A 151 8.73 7.61 -10.43
C ASP A 151 7.34 8.10 -10.07
N VAL A 152 6.48 7.22 -9.54
CA VAL A 152 5.16 7.61 -9.02
C VAL A 152 5.29 8.67 -7.93
N LYS A 153 6.24 8.49 -7.00
CA LYS A 153 6.52 9.46 -5.94
C LYS A 153 6.94 10.82 -6.50
N ASN A 154 7.86 10.82 -7.47
CA ASN A 154 8.36 12.05 -8.07
C ASN A 154 7.25 12.79 -8.83
N PHE A 155 6.40 12.05 -9.55
CA PHE A 155 5.24 12.61 -10.23
C PHE A 155 4.30 13.29 -9.23
N LEU A 156 3.91 12.60 -8.15
CA LEU A 156 3.02 13.14 -7.14
C LEU A 156 3.62 14.35 -6.42
N LEU A 157 4.92 14.35 -6.14
CA LEU A 157 5.60 15.51 -5.56
C LEU A 157 5.59 16.71 -6.51
N SER A 158 5.78 16.49 -7.81
CA SER A 158 5.70 17.56 -8.81
C SER A 158 4.28 18.12 -8.96
N GLU A 159 3.27 17.27 -8.86
CA GLU A 159 1.86 17.66 -8.87
C GLU A 159 1.51 18.53 -7.64
N LEU A 160 1.93 18.11 -6.45
CA LEU A 160 1.74 18.88 -5.21
C LEU A 160 2.44 20.24 -5.24
N GLN A 161 3.61 20.33 -5.87
CA GLN A 161 4.33 21.60 -6.05
C GLN A 161 3.63 22.54 -7.03
N ALA A 162 2.98 22.00 -8.06
CA ALA A 162 2.23 22.80 -9.03
C ALA A 162 0.91 23.33 -8.44
N ASP A 163 0.23 22.53 -7.61
CA ASP A 163 -1.04 22.90 -6.97
C ASP A 163 -0.85 23.88 -5.79
N GLY A 164 0.36 24.02 -5.28
CA GLY A 164 0.72 24.96 -4.19
C GLY A 164 1.14 26.36 -4.64
N ASN A 165 1.20 26.62 -5.95
CA ASN A 165 1.48 27.95 -6.54
C ASN A 165 0.19 28.57 -7.11
#